data_AF-A0A356E7H5-F1
#
_entry.id   AF-A0A356E7H5-F1
#
_cell.length_a   1.000
_cell.length_b   1.000
_cell.length_c   1.000
_cell.angle_alpha   90.00
_cell.angle_beta   90.00
_cell.angle_gamma   90.00
#
_symmetry.space_group_name_H-M   'P 1'
#
loop_
_entity.id
_entity.type
_entity.pdbx_description
1 polymer ?
#
loop_
_entity_poly.entity_id
_entity_poly.type
_entity_poly.pdbx_seq_one_letter_code
_entity_poly.pdbx_strand_id
1 'polypeptide(L)'
;MKNKTFGSALIVAGTTIGAGMLAMPLTSAKMGFGTTLLLLFLLWILLSYSALLFVEVYQKAERKDVGIATLAEQYFGITGRVLATLSLLIFMYAILTAYISGSGGDLLVPYLSFLGDSAKSISIILFTVFFGTFIIIGTGS
;
A
#
# COMPACT_ATOMS: atom_id res chain seq x y z
N MET A 1 19.61 11.61 -22.37
CA MET A 1 19.90 11.14 -20.99
C MET A 1 18.60 10.63 -20.38
N LYS A 2 18.40 9.30 -20.28
CA LYS A 2 17.24 8.72 -19.58
C LYS A 2 17.38 9.07 -18.09
N ASN A 3 16.58 10.02 -17.61
CA ASN A 3 16.69 10.52 -16.25
C ASN A 3 16.13 9.46 -15.28
N LYS A 4 17.00 8.52 -14.87
CA LYS A 4 16.63 7.36 -14.04
C LYS A 4 15.96 7.77 -12.73
N THR A 5 16.31 8.94 -12.19
CA THR A 5 15.73 9.53 -10.97
C THR A 5 14.25 9.87 -11.15
N PHE A 6 13.87 10.44 -12.29
CA PHE A 6 12.48 10.79 -12.59
C PHE A 6 11.61 9.54 -12.74
N GLY A 7 12.13 8.51 -13.41
CA GLY A 7 11.46 7.21 -13.53
C GLY A 7 11.23 6.55 -12.17
N SER A 8 12.25 6.50 -11.31
CA SER A 8 12.13 5.95 -9.96
C SER A 8 11.16 6.76 -9.10
N ALA A 9 11.17 8.10 -9.19
CA ALA A 9 10.25 8.96 -8.45
C ALA A 9 8.79 8.71 -8.85
N LEU A 10 8.50 8.53 -10.14
CA LEU A 10 7.15 8.20 -10.61
C LEU A 10 6.66 6.85 -10.09
N ILE A 11 7.53 5.83 -10.04
CA ILE A 11 7.16 4.52 -9.50
C ILE A 11 6.79 4.65 -8.02
N VAL A 12 7.62 5.34 -7.22
CA VAL A 12 7.36 5.56 -5.79
C VAL A 12 6.06 6.36 -5.59
N ALA A 13 5.85 7.43 -6.37
CA ALA A 13 4.62 8.21 -6.32
C ALA A 13 3.40 7.35 -6.64
N GLY A 14 3.48 6.51 -7.68
CA GLY A 14 2.43 5.59 -8.09
C GLY A 14 2.08 4.56 -7.01
N THR A 15 3.08 3.97 -6.35
CA THR A 15 2.84 3.00 -5.25
C THR A 15 2.31 3.66 -3.98
N THR A 16 2.58 4.96 -3.79
CA THR A 16 2.06 5.73 -2.65
C THR A 16 0.60 6.13 -2.86
N ILE A 17 0.18 6.37 -4.11
CA ILE A 17 -1.22 6.58 -4.49
C ILE A 17 -1.91 5.21 -4.55
N GLY A 18 -2.27 4.67 -3.38
CA GLY A 18 -2.89 3.35 -3.23
C GLY A 18 -4.29 3.36 -2.62
N ALA A 19 -4.74 2.20 -2.12
CA ALA A 19 -6.04 2.03 -1.47
C ALA A 19 -6.29 3.00 -0.31
N GLY A 20 -5.22 3.49 0.34
CA GLY A 20 -5.30 4.53 1.38
C GLY A 20 -6.01 5.81 0.91
N MET A 21 -5.92 6.15 -0.38
CA MET A 21 -6.60 7.32 -0.94
C MET A 21 -8.13 7.16 -1.00
N LEU A 22 -8.65 5.94 -1.08
CA LEU A 22 -10.10 5.68 -1.03
C LEU A 22 -10.65 5.85 0.41
N ALA A 23 -9.82 5.59 1.42
CA ALA A 23 -10.21 5.69 2.82
C ALA A 23 -10.15 7.14 3.37
N MET A 24 -9.28 7.99 2.81
CA MET A 24 -9.07 9.37 3.29
C MET A 24 -10.31 10.29 3.18
N PRO A 25 -11.12 10.27 2.11
CA PRO A 25 -12.34 11.07 2.06
C PRO A 25 -13.35 10.69 3.14
N LEU A 26 -13.44 9.39 3.45
CA LEU A 26 -14.39 8.85 4.43
C LEU A 26 -14.05 9.27 5.87
N THR A 27 -12.77 9.39 6.19
CA THR A 27 -12.28 9.82 7.51
C THR A 27 -12.23 11.35 7.63
N SER A 28 -11.84 12.05 6.57
CA SER A 28 -11.78 13.52 6.55
C SER A 28 -13.16 14.19 6.63
N ALA A 29 -14.20 13.58 6.04
CA ALA A 29 -15.58 14.09 6.09
C ALA A 29 -16.09 14.32 7.53
N LYS A 30 -15.51 13.63 8.54
CA LYS A 30 -15.89 13.75 9.96
C LYS A 30 -15.11 14.81 10.73
N MET A 31 -13.93 15.22 10.26
CA MET A 31 -12.95 16.00 11.04
C MET A 31 -12.86 17.49 10.64
N GLY A 32 -13.50 17.89 9.54
CA GLY A 32 -13.44 19.26 9.02
C GLY A 32 -12.16 19.55 8.22
N PHE A 33 -12.24 20.50 7.30
CA PHE A 33 -11.18 20.78 6.31
C PHE A 33 -9.87 21.23 6.96
N GLY A 34 -9.92 22.21 7.88
CA GLY A 34 -8.72 22.77 8.52
C GLY A 34 -7.91 21.73 9.31
N THR A 35 -8.59 20.92 10.13
CA THR A 35 -7.96 19.85 10.92
C THR A 35 -7.36 18.76 10.03
N THR A 36 -8.07 18.37 8.95
CA THR A 36 -7.55 17.39 7.99
C THR A 36 -6.27 17.91 7.33
N LEU A 37 -6.23 19.18 6.93
CA LEU A 37 -5.09 19.77 6.24
C LEU A 37 -3.84 19.82 7.12
N LEU A 38 -4.01 20.19 8.40
CA LEU A 38 -2.94 20.14 9.39
C LEU A 38 -2.44 18.70 9.60
N LEU A 39 -3.35 17.74 9.73
CA LEU A 39 -3.02 16.33 9.94
C LEU A 39 -2.29 15.72 8.74
N LEU A 40 -2.72 16.03 7.52
CA LEU A 40 -2.04 15.62 6.29
C LEU A 40 -0.63 16.21 6.20
N PHE A 41 -0.46 17.48 6.54
CA PHE A 41 0.87 18.12 6.54
C PHE A 41 1.81 17.50 7.58
N LEU A 42 1.31 17.20 8.78
CA LEU A 42 2.08 16.54 9.84
C LEU A 42 2.48 15.12 9.43
N LEU A 43 1.52 14.33 8.92
CA LEU A 43 1.80 12.99 8.40
C LEU A 43 2.79 13.01 7.24
N TRP A 44 2.70 14.00 6.35
CA TRP A 44 3.65 14.16 5.26
C TRP A 44 5.08 14.39 5.77
N ILE A 45 5.28 15.27 6.76
CA ILE A 45 6.60 15.48 7.38
C ILE A 45 7.11 14.19 8.03
N LEU A 46 6.26 13.52 8.83
CA LEU A 46 6.62 12.30 9.55
C LEU A 46 7.04 11.17 8.60
N LEU A 47 6.26 10.96 7.53
CA LEU A 47 6.52 9.93 6.52
C LEU A 47 7.77 10.27 5.70
N SER A 48 7.96 11.54 5.33
CA SER A 48 9.15 11.99 4.59
C SER A 48 10.41 11.82 5.43
N TYR A 49 10.37 12.17 6.72
CA TYR A 49 11.47 11.97 7.65
C TYR A 49 11.82 10.48 7.82
N SER A 50 10.79 9.64 7.99
CA SER A 50 10.97 8.18 8.10
C SER A 50 11.60 7.60 6.83
N ALA A 51 11.20 8.07 5.64
CA ALA A 51 11.79 7.67 4.37
C ALA A 51 13.27 8.06 4.27
N LEU A 52 13.65 9.27 4.71
CA LEU A 52 15.05 9.71 4.74
C LEU A 52 15.89 8.83 5.67
N LEU A 53 15.37 8.49 6.87
CA LEU A 53 16.05 7.56 7.77
C LEU A 53 16.21 6.18 7.13
N PHE A 54 15.17 5.67 6.47
CA PHE A 54 15.24 4.38 5.78
C PHE A 54 16.32 4.38 4.69
N VAL A 55 16.41 5.47 3.91
CA VAL A 55 17.46 5.65 2.90
C VAL A 55 18.85 5.67 3.53
N GLU A 56 19.03 6.32 4.69
CA GLU A 56 20.31 6.35 5.40
C GLU A 56 20.73 4.94 5.88
N VAL A 57 19.79 4.17 6.44
CA VAL A 57 20.05 2.79 6.87
C VAL A 57 20.41 1.91 5.67
N TYR A 58 19.70 2.05 4.54
CA TYR A 58 20.00 1.31 3.32
C TYR A 58 21.38 1.66 2.73
N GLN A 59 21.82 2.92 2.85
CA GLN A 59 23.16 3.32 2.38
C GLN A 59 24.29 2.80 3.27
N LYS A 60 24.03 2.64 4.57
CA LYS A 60 24.99 2.08 5.54
C LYS A 60 25.05 0.55 5.54
N ALA A 61 24.13 -0.12 4.87
CA ALA A 61 24.12 -1.57 4.77
C ALA A 61 25.28 -2.08 3.91
N GLU A 62 26.01 -3.08 4.42
CA GLU A 62 27.18 -3.67 3.74
C GLU A 62 26.83 -4.39 2.43
N ARG A 63 25.55 -4.73 2.20
CA ARG A 63 25.08 -5.43 0.99
C ARG A 63 24.02 -4.59 0.28
N LYS A 64 24.13 -4.47 -1.05
CA LYS A 64 23.24 -3.66 -1.89
C LYS A 64 21.92 -4.34 -2.29
N ASP A 65 21.81 -5.66 -2.10
CA ASP A 65 20.66 -6.48 -2.55
C ASP A 65 19.94 -7.17 -1.38
N VAL A 66 19.80 -6.50 -0.24
CA VAL A 66 19.12 -7.06 0.94
C VAL A 66 17.71 -6.48 1.11
N GLY A 67 16.73 -7.38 1.18
CA GLY A 67 15.37 -7.03 1.54
C GLY A 67 15.29 -6.55 2.98
N ILE A 68 14.20 -5.85 3.33
CA ILE A 68 13.97 -5.27 4.67
C ILE A 68 14.14 -6.33 5.77
N ALA A 69 13.71 -7.57 5.52
CA ALA A 69 13.87 -8.68 6.46
C ALA A 69 15.34 -9.08 6.69
N THR A 70 16.17 -9.05 5.65
CA THR A 70 17.61 -9.35 5.75
C THR A 70 18.39 -8.17 6.34
N LEU A 71 17.93 -6.93 6.09
CA LEU A 71 18.44 -5.74 6.77
C LEU A 71 18.18 -5.82 8.28
N ALA A 72 16.96 -6.23 8.66
CA ALA A 72 16.60 -6.47 10.06
C ALA A 72 17.43 -7.62 10.67
N GLU A 73 17.80 -8.63 9.89
CA GLU A 73 18.73 -9.67 10.32
C GLU A 73 20.12 -9.13 10.68
N GLN A 74 20.64 -8.19 9.88
CA GLN A 74 21.97 -7.60 10.13
C GLN A 74 22.01 -6.72 11.38
N TYR A 75 20.95 -5.95 11.65
CA TYR A 75 20.91 -5.05 12.80
C TYR A 75 20.39 -5.70 14.10
N PHE A 76 19.42 -6.63 14.00
CA PHE A 76 18.71 -7.20 15.15
C PHE A 76 18.81 -8.74 15.23
N GLY A 77 19.52 -9.39 14.31
CA GLY A 77 19.66 -10.85 14.28
C GLY A 77 18.43 -11.59 13.74
N ILE A 78 18.41 -12.91 13.89
CA ILE A 78 17.38 -13.80 13.36
C ILE A 78 15.97 -13.46 13.89
N THR A 79 15.87 -12.97 15.13
CA THR A 79 14.61 -12.53 15.76
C THR A 79 14.04 -11.31 15.04
N GLY A 80 14.90 -10.33 14.70
CA GLY A 80 14.52 -9.15 13.92
C GLY A 80 14.02 -9.51 12.52
N ARG A 81 14.67 -10.47 11.86
CA ARG A 81 14.23 -10.99 10.56
C ARG A 81 12.84 -11.59 10.60
N VAL A 82 12.55 -12.42 11.60
CA VAL A 82 11.23 -13.06 11.73
C VAL A 82 10.15 -12.01 11.96
N LEU A 83 10.39 -11.06 12.86
CA LEU A 83 9.43 -9.96 13.11
C LEU A 83 9.20 -9.10 11.88
N ALA A 84 10.25 -8.73 11.15
CA ALA A 84 10.13 -7.94 9.92
C ALA A 84 9.36 -8.71 8.84
N THR A 85 9.64 -10.01 8.67
CA THR A 85 8.95 -10.86 7.70
C THR A 85 7.48 -11.03 8.05
N LEU A 86 7.16 -11.31 9.31
CA LEU A 86 5.77 -11.42 9.77
C LEU A 86 5.01 -10.10 9.60
N SER A 87 5.62 -8.98 9.96
CA SER A 87 5.04 -7.65 9.76
C SER A 87 4.72 -7.39 8.28
N LEU A 88 5.67 -7.68 7.38
CA LEU A 88 5.48 -7.54 5.94
C LEU A 88 4.35 -8.44 5.40
N LEU A 89 4.26 -9.70 5.84
CA LEU A 89 3.21 -10.61 5.43
C LEU A 89 1.83 -10.15 5.90
N ILE A 90 1.72 -9.74 7.17
CA ILE A 90 0.47 -9.21 7.73
C ILE A 90 0.07 -7.93 6.99
N PHE A 91 1.03 -7.06 6.71
CA PHE A 91 0.80 -5.82 5.96
C PHE A 91 0.34 -6.07 4.53
N MET A 92 0.97 -7.00 3.81
CA MET A 92 0.56 -7.40 2.46
C MET A 92 -0.87 -7.96 2.45
N TYR A 93 -1.19 -8.82 3.42
CA TYR A 93 -2.54 -9.35 3.57
C TYR A 93 -3.57 -8.25 3.90
N ALA A 94 -3.21 -7.31 4.78
CA ALA A 94 -4.07 -6.18 5.16
C ALA A 94 -4.34 -5.26 3.96
N ILE A 95 -3.34 -4.96 3.14
CA ILE A 95 -3.53 -4.17 1.92
C ILE A 95 -4.40 -4.93 0.92
N LEU A 96 -4.16 -6.22 0.71
CA LEU A 96 -4.97 -7.04 -0.21
C LEU A 96 -6.44 -7.05 0.22
N THR A 97 -6.71 -7.26 1.51
CA THR A 97 -8.07 -7.22 2.06
C THR A 97 -8.68 -5.81 1.97
N ALA A 98 -7.90 -4.75 2.19
CA ALA A 98 -8.36 -3.38 2.01
C ALA A 98 -8.74 -3.06 0.54
N TYR A 99 -7.98 -3.55 -0.43
CA TYR A 99 -8.32 -3.42 -1.85
C TYR A 99 -9.59 -4.22 -2.20
N ILE A 100 -9.68 -5.48 -1.78
CA ILE A 100 -10.84 -6.31 -2.10
C ILE A 100 -12.11 -5.78 -1.43
N SER A 101 -12.03 -5.39 -0.15
CA SER A 101 -13.18 -4.86 0.59
C SER A 101 -13.53 -3.43 0.19
N GLY A 102 -12.55 -2.54 0.05
CA GLY A 102 -12.78 -1.12 -0.25
C GLY A 102 -13.18 -0.90 -1.70
N SER A 103 -12.38 -1.37 -2.66
CA SER A 103 -12.70 -1.19 -4.08
C SER A 103 -13.69 -2.22 -4.63
N GLY A 104 -13.65 -3.48 -4.17
CA GLY A 104 -14.61 -4.50 -4.60
C GLY A 104 -15.96 -4.42 -3.88
N GLY A 105 -16.04 -3.84 -2.69
CA GLY A 105 -17.29 -3.71 -1.92
C GLY A 105 -18.00 -2.38 -2.11
N ASP A 106 -17.32 -1.25 -1.94
CA ASP A 106 -18.01 0.04 -1.79
C ASP A 106 -18.10 0.84 -3.10
N LEU A 107 -17.16 0.66 -4.03
CA LEU A 107 -17.14 1.40 -5.31
C LEU A 107 -18.09 0.82 -6.37
N LEU A 108 -18.27 -0.50 -6.38
CA LEU A 108 -19.00 -1.21 -7.44
C LEU A 108 -20.45 -1.56 -7.06
N VAL A 109 -20.78 -1.59 -5.76
CA VAL A 109 -22.15 -1.82 -5.27
C VAL A 109 -23.18 -0.82 -5.80
N PRO A 110 -22.90 0.50 -5.94
CA PRO A 110 -23.85 1.44 -6.53
C PRO A 110 -24.27 1.05 -7.96
N TYR A 111 -23.35 0.48 -8.74
CA TYR A 111 -23.58 0.04 -10.12
C TYR A 111 -24.29 -1.32 -10.20
N LEU A 112 -24.18 -2.17 -9.18
CA LEU A 112 -24.85 -3.47 -9.08
C LEU A 112 -26.07 -3.45 -8.15
N SER A 113 -26.59 -2.27 -7.81
CA SER A 113 -27.72 -2.07 -6.89
C SER A 113 -29.00 -2.81 -7.30
N PHE A 114 -29.13 -3.19 -8.58
CA PHE A 114 -30.20 -4.06 -9.09
C PHE A 114 -30.18 -5.49 -8.52
N LEU A 115 -29.04 -5.97 -7.99
CA LEU A 115 -28.88 -7.32 -7.43
C LEU A 115 -29.22 -7.43 -5.92
N GLY A 116 -29.74 -6.36 -5.30
CA GLY A 116 -30.16 -6.37 -3.89
C GLY A 116 -29.04 -6.75 -2.92
N ASP A 117 -29.34 -7.52 -1.87
CA ASP A 117 -28.38 -7.92 -0.81
C ASP A 117 -27.18 -8.73 -1.33
N SER A 118 -27.28 -9.32 -2.53
CA SER A 118 -26.17 -10.07 -3.15
C SER A 118 -25.17 -9.18 -3.89
N ALA A 119 -25.47 -7.89 -4.09
CA ALA A 119 -24.63 -6.96 -4.84
C ALA A 119 -23.21 -6.88 -4.27
N LYS A 120 -23.05 -6.86 -2.95
CA LYS A 120 -21.74 -6.77 -2.29
C LYS A 120 -20.88 -8.01 -2.52
N SER A 121 -21.44 -9.20 -2.33
CA SER A 121 -20.72 -10.46 -2.51
C SER A 121 -20.31 -10.67 -3.97
N ILE A 122 -21.21 -10.37 -4.91
CA ILE A 122 -20.94 -10.50 -6.36
C ILE A 122 -19.89 -9.49 -6.81
N SER A 123 -19.97 -8.27 -6.29
CA SER A 123 -19.01 -7.20 -6.59
C SER A 123 -17.58 -7.53 -6.12
N ILE A 124 -17.45 -8.11 -4.92
CA ILE A 124 -16.16 -8.60 -4.40
C ILE A 124 -15.60 -9.70 -5.30
N ILE A 125 -16.41 -10.70 -5.66
CA ILE A 125 -15.98 -11.81 -6.52
C ILE A 125 -15.54 -11.30 -7.90
N LEU A 126 -16.34 -10.41 -8.51
CA LEU A 126 -16.04 -9.84 -9.81
C LEU A 126 -14.73 -9.04 -9.80
N PHE A 127 -14.52 -8.22 -8.76
CA PHE A 127 -13.29 -7.45 -8.58
C PHE A 127 -12.06 -8.36 -8.42
N THR A 128 -12.17 -9.41 -7.59
CA THR A 128 -11.10 -10.37 -7.35
C THR A 128 -10.75 -11.15 -8.61
N VAL A 129 -11.74 -11.62 -9.38
CA VAL A 129 -11.50 -12.37 -10.63
C VAL A 129 -10.84 -11.48 -11.69
N PHE A 130 -11.32 -10.24 -11.84
CA PHE A 130 -10.77 -9.31 -12.83
C PHE A 130 -9.30 -8.98 -12.54
N PHE A 131 -8.99 -8.46 -11.34
CA PHE A 131 -7.61 -8.12 -10.97
C PHE A 131 -6.73 -9.37 -10.82
N GLY A 132 -7.28 -10.46 -10.31
CA GLY A 132 -6.57 -11.75 -10.21
C GLY A 132 -6.10 -12.24 -11.57
N THR A 133 -6.92 -12.10 -12.61
CA THR A 133 -6.55 -12.47 -13.99
C THR A 133 -5.38 -11.63 -14.50
N PHE A 134 -5.39 -10.32 -14.26
CA PHE A 134 -4.26 -9.45 -14.61
C PHE A 134 -2.97 -9.83 -13.89
N ILE A 135 -3.05 -10.18 -12.61
CA ILE A 135 -1.89 -10.61 -11.82
C ILE A 135 -1.33 -11.93 -12.37
N ILE A 136 -2.18 -12.91 -12.70
CA ILE A 136 -1.75 -14.21 -13.25
C ILE A 136 -1.07 -14.01 -14.61
N ILE A 137 -1.64 -13.20 -15.50
CA ILE A 137 -1.03 -12.88 -16.80
C ILE A 137 0.32 -12.18 -16.61
N GLY A 138 0.39 -11.23 -15.66
CA GLY A 138 1.63 -10.50 -15.36
C GLY A 138 2.73 -11.33 -14.68
N THR A 139 2.37 -12.39 -13.94
CA THR A 139 3.33 -13.29 -13.27
C THR A 139 3.81 -14.41 -14.20
N GLY A 140 3.08 -14.69 -15.28
CA GLY A 140 3.39 -15.74 -16.24
C GLY A 140 4.37 -15.37 -17.37
N SER A 141 5.04 -14.21 -17.31
CA SER A 141 6.12 -13.79 -18.23
C SER A 141 7.43 -13.61 -17.47
#